data_AF-A0A9D4JMW2-F1
#
_entry.id   AF-A0A9D4JMW2-F1
#
_cell.length_a   1.000
_cell.length_b   1.000
_cell.length_c   1.000
_cell.angle_alpha   90.00
_cell.angle_beta   90.00
_cell.angle_gamma   90.00
#
_symmetry.space_group_name_H-M   'P 1'
#
loop_
_entity.id
_entity.type
_entity.pdbx_description
1 polymer ?
#
loop_
_entity_poly.entity_id
_entity_poly.type
_entity_poly.pdbx_seq_one_letter_code
_entity_poly.pdbx_strand_id
1 'polypeptide(L)' 'MFNWINGVMIPKLFPELDINNDMLHWYYRGFMDGLSHYRLGPPRLRQLRTKSREFSYVMLFEN' A
#
# COMPACT_ATOMS: atom_id res chain seq x y z
N MET A 1 9.89 3.13 1.10
CA MET A 1 8.44 2.84 1.22
C MET A 1 7.71 3.00 -0.10
N PHE A 2 7.68 4.19 -0.71
CA PHE A 2 6.96 4.45 -1.97
C PHE A 2 7.42 3.57 -3.13
N ASN A 3 8.74 3.40 -3.32
CA ASN A 3 9.30 2.54 -4.36
C ASN A 3 8.89 1.07 -4.21
N TRP A 4 8.75 0.59 -2.97
CA TRP A 4 8.32 -0.79 -2.72
C TRP A 4 6.83 -0.97 -3.04
N ILE A 5 5.99 0.01 -2.66
CA ILE A 5 4.56 -0.02 -2.97
C ILE A 5 4.35 -0.09 -4.49
N ASN A 6 4.98 0.81 -5.23
CA ASN A 6 4.77 0.91 -6.68
C ASN A 6 5.51 -0.16 -7.47
N GLY A 7 6.71 -0.55 -7.05
CA GLY A 7 7.55 -1.48 -7.78
C GLY A 7 7.28 -2.96 -7.49
N VAL A 8 6.69 -3.28 -6.33
CA VAL A 8 6.51 -4.68 -5.89
C VAL A 8 5.06 -4.96 -5.51
N MET A 9 4.48 -4.19 -4.60
CA MET A 9 3.18 -4.53 -4.02
C MET A 9 2.04 -4.39 -5.03
N ILE A 10 1.94 -3.25 -5.72
CA ILE A 10 0.87 -2.99 -6.71
C ILE A 10 0.91 -4.01 -7.85
N PRO A 11 2.05 -4.28 -8.51
CA PRO A 11 2.10 -5.26 -9.61
C PRO A 11 1.73 -6.68 -9.18
N LYS A 12 2.09 -7.10 -7.96
CA LYS A 12 1.71 -8.42 -7.42
C LYS A 12 0.22 -8.54 -7.13
N LEU A 13 -0.37 -7.48 -6.59
CA LEU A 13 -1.80 -7.45 -6.30
C LEU A 13 -2.61 -7.35 -7.58
N PHE A 14 -2.22 -6.46 -8.51
CA PHE A 14 -2.95 -6.14 -9.72
C PHE A 14 -2.09 -6.47 -10.95
N PRO A 15 -1.98 -7.77 -11.32
CA PRO A 15 -1.24 -8.15 -12.51
C PRO A 15 -1.95 -7.65 -13.77
N GLU A 16 -1.17 -7.05 -14.68
CA GLU A 16 -1.65 -6.61 -16.00
C GLU A 16 -1.29 -7.61 -17.11
N LEU A 17 -0.25 -8.41 -16.88
CA LEU A 17 0.29 -9.38 -17.82
C LEU A 17 0.13 -10.81 -17.29
N ASP A 18 -0.08 -11.74 -18.20
CA ASP A 18 0.00 -13.18 -17.94
C ASP A 18 1.46 -13.66 -17.96
N ILE A 19 1.69 -14.93 -17.61
CA ILE A 19 3.00 -15.60 -17.60
C ILE A 19 3.73 -15.55 -18.94
N ASN A 20 3.00 -15.37 -20.05
CA ASN A 20 3.53 -15.25 -21.40
C ASN A 20 3.79 -13.80 -21.84
N ASN A 21 3.67 -12.82 -20.92
CA ASN A 21 3.70 -11.37 -21.20
C ASN A 21 2.56 -10.84 -22.09
N ASP A 22 1.51 -11.61 -22.29
CA ASP A 22 0.29 -11.13 -22.95
C ASP A 22 -0.57 -10.33 -21.97
N MET A 23 -1.36 -9.37 -22.51
CA MET A 23 -2.32 -8.62 -21.69
C MET A 23 -3.34 -9.55 -21.05
N LEU A 24 -3.48 -9.45 -19.73
CA LEU A 24 -4.38 -10.29 -18.97
C LEU A 24 -5.84 -9.98 -19.30
N HIS A 25 -6.59 -11.03 -19.66
CA HIS A 25 -8.03 -10.94 -19.93
C HIS A 25 -8.77 -10.37 -18.69
N TRP A 26 -9.79 -9.55 -18.92
CA TRP A 26 -10.46 -8.78 -17.87
C TRP A 26 -10.96 -9.63 -16.70
N TYR A 27 -11.41 -10.86 -16.97
CA TYR A 27 -11.88 -11.81 -15.96
C TYR A 27 -10.79 -12.17 -14.95
N TYR A 28 -9.55 -12.34 -15.41
CA TYR A 28 -8.42 -12.77 -14.58
C TYR A 28 -7.80 -11.63 -13.77
N ARG A 29 -8.11 -10.37 -14.06
CA ARG A 29 -7.61 -9.20 -13.30
C ARG A 29 -8.07 -9.17 -11.83
N GLY A 30 -9.09 -9.97 -11.49
CA GLY A 30 -9.53 -10.20 -10.12
C GLY A 30 -8.59 -11.10 -9.32
N PHE A 31 -7.67 -11.81 -9.96
CA PHE A 31 -6.75 -12.72 -9.32
C PHE A 31 -5.37 -12.08 -9.11
N MET A 32 -4.68 -12.55 -8.08
CA MET A 32 -3.33 -12.12 -7.70
C MET A 32 -2.39 -13.33 -7.66
N ASP A 33 -1.09 -13.05 -7.56
CA ASP A 33 -0.04 -14.06 -7.35
C ASP A 33 -0.06 -15.20 -8.40
N GLY A 34 0.12 -14.85 -9.68
CA GLY A 34 0.09 -15.83 -10.76
C GLY A 34 -1.29 -16.49 -10.96
N LEU A 35 -2.35 -15.73 -10.70
CA LEU A 35 -3.76 -16.15 -10.84
C LEU A 35 -4.22 -17.24 -9.87
N SER A 36 -3.44 -17.52 -8.82
CA SER A 36 -3.73 -18.57 -7.84
C SER A 36 -4.77 -18.16 -6.79
N HIS A 37 -4.93 -16.87 -6.53
CA HIS A 37 -5.80 -16.35 -5.47
C HIS A 37 -6.76 -15.28 -5.99
N TYR A 38 -8.04 -15.38 -5.66
CA TYR A 38 -9.03 -14.36 -5.99
C TYR A 38 -9.04 -13.23 -4.95
N ARG A 39 -8.96 -11.98 -5.41
CA ARG A 39 -8.98 -10.79 -4.54
C ARG A 39 -10.42 -10.35 -4.27
N LEU A 40 -10.77 -10.23 -2.99
CA LEU A 40 -12.04 -9.68 -2.53
C LEU A 40 -11.90 -8.21 -2.16
N GLY A 41 -12.45 -7.34 -3.00
CA GLY A 41 -12.48 -5.89 -2.78
C GLY A 41 -11.11 -5.18 -2.94
N PRO A 42 -11.10 -3.85 -2.82
CA PRO A 42 -9.87 -3.07 -2.94
C PRO A 42 -9.11 -2.99 -1.60
N PRO A 43 -7.77 -3.05 -1.62
CA PRO A 43 -6.95 -2.79 -0.45
C PRO A 43 -7.08 -1.32 0.00
N ARG A 44 -7.06 -1.08 1.32
CA ARG A 44 -7.13 0.27 1.90
C ARG A 44 -5.94 0.52 2.82
N LEU A 45 -5.22 1.61 2.58
CA LEU A 45 -4.12 2.03 3.43
C LEU A 45 -4.66 2.79 4.64
N ARG A 46 -4.18 2.42 5.83
CA ARG A 46 -4.46 3.12 7.09
C ARG A 46 -3.13 3.56 7.70
N GLN A 47 -3.07 4.82 8.13
CA GLN A 47 -1.90 5.37 8.82
C GLN A 47 -2.30 5.90 10.19
N LEU A 48 -1.55 5.53 11.22
CA LEU A 48 -1.64 6.15 12.55
C LEU A 48 -0.53 7.19 12.68
N ARG A 49 -0.82 8.29 13.37
CA ARG A 49 0.16 9.33 13.69
C ARG A 49 0.15 9.59 15.19
N THR A 50 1.32 9.87 15.75
CA THR A 50 1.46 10.30 17.14
C THR A 50 1.63 11.82 17.18
N LYS A 51 1.26 12.44 18.31
CA LYS A 51 1.59 13.86 18.53
C LYS A 51 3.09 14.00 18.76
N SER A 52 3.71 14.99 18.13
CA SER A 52 5.06 15.43 18.51
C SER A 52 4.97 16.09 19.88
N ARG A 53 5.85 15.70 20.81
CA ARG A 53 6.00 16.39 22.10
C ARG A 53 6.96 17.55 21.87
N GLU A 54 6.47 18.66 21.35
CA GLU A 54 7.19 19.92 21.50
C GLU A 54 7.09 20.30 22.97
N PHE A 55 8.20 20.16 23.71
CA PHE A 55 8.31 20.77 25.03
C PHE A 55 8.41 22.28 24.84
N SER A 56 7.29 22.97 24.88
CA SER A 56 7.27 24.43 25.03
C SER A 56 7.84 24.74 26.42
N TYR A 57 9.11 25.15 26.48
CA TYR A 57 9.70 25.82 27.65
C TYR A 57 9.04 27.20 27.80
N VAL A 58 7.79 27.23 28.25
CA VAL A 58 7.10 28.48 28.59
C VAL A 58 6.49 28.26 29.96
N MET A 59 6.83 29.14 30.91
CA MET A 59 6.26 29.27 32.26
C MET A 59 6.84 28.39 33.40
N LEU A 60 8.16 28.35 33.62
CA LEU A 60 8.70 27.90 34.94
C LEU A 60 9.80 28.81 35.52
N PHE A 61 9.92 30.05 35.04
CA PHE A 61 10.72 31.08 35.70
C PHE A 61 9.82 32.30 36.02
N GLU A 62 8.78 32.07 36.82
CA GLU A 62 8.19 33.13 37.65
C GLU A 62 8.30 32.66 39.11
N ASN A 63 9.34 33.16 39.78
CA ASN A 63 9.40 33.62 41.17
C ASN A 63 10.85 33.96 41.53
#